data_AF-A0A956B4H4-F1
#
_entry.id   AF-A0A956B4H4-F1
#
_cell.length_a   1.000
_cell.length_b   1.000
_cell.length_c   1.000
_cell.angle_alpha   90.00
_cell.angle_beta   90.00
_cell.angle_gamma   90.00
#
_symmetry.space_group_name_H-M   'P 1'
#
loop_
_entity.id
_entity.type
_entity.pdbx_description
1 polymer ?
#
loop_
_entity_poly.entity_id
_entity_poly.type
_entity_poly.pdbx_seq_one_letter_code
_entity_poly.pdbx_strand_id
1 'polypeptide(L)'
;MRALKQRAIGPWTGVGLVAALCTGTPAWAGDLDFQLNASKNGQGILFDSCGAGCYQANEAAFRDFTTQLGFVLAPRMASPAETLGHAGFSVGAMWSGSFVSSDQNYWNVTNRGQSPAGAKAMLQTLQLDVRKGLPFSFEVGANFMWLADSELFAPGLEVRWALQEGHPYVPDLAVRGAVNHMVGNRDLLLTTVAVDGVLSKGFGLGGTVNLAPYVGWSLVMIAATSRVIDPTPLDEDDLAGNLVFQERKATAKVGHKLTAGLRLLYSVLNVSVQGEFQMLPDYETGGSGVTTITTKLGLDF
;
A
#
# COMPACT_ATOMS: atom_id res chain seq x y z
N MET A 1 67.91 -12.34 26.47
CA MET A 1 67.81 -11.57 25.22
C MET A 1 67.50 -12.50 24.06
N ARG A 2 66.26 -12.50 23.56
CA ARG A 2 65.87 -12.59 22.14
C ARG A 2 64.37 -12.79 22.06
N ALA A 3 63.70 -11.76 21.56
CA ALA A 3 62.29 -11.75 21.23
C ALA A 3 62.03 -12.69 20.05
N LEU A 4 60.96 -13.48 20.13
CA LEU A 4 60.35 -14.12 18.97
C LEU A 4 58.89 -13.69 18.86
N LYS A 5 58.64 -13.19 17.66
CA LYS A 5 57.46 -12.55 17.08
C LYS A 5 56.37 -13.61 16.87
N GLN A 6 55.13 -13.35 17.30
CA GLN A 6 53.95 -14.01 16.73
C GLN A 6 52.95 -12.94 16.28
N ARG A 7 52.62 -13.01 14.99
CA ARG A 7 51.56 -12.24 14.32
C ARG A 7 50.20 -12.74 14.81
N ALA A 8 49.28 -11.83 15.11
CA ALA A 8 47.86 -12.11 15.18
C ALA A 8 47.12 -11.21 14.19
N ILE A 9 46.24 -11.85 13.42
CA ILE A 9 45.43 -11.33 12.32
C ILE A 9 44.21 -10.61 12.90
N GLY A 10 43.86 -9.49 12.27
CA GLY A 10 42.72 -8.64 12.61
C GLY A 10 41.35 -9.18 12.15
N PRO A 11 40.31 -8.33 12.17
CA PRO A 11 39.07 -8.60 12.89
C PRO A 11 37.86 -8.86 11.97
N TRP A 12 36.91 -9.67 12.45
CA TRP A 12 35.56 -9.74 11.90
C TRP A 12 34.57 -9.49 13.03
N THR A 13 34.22 -8.23 13.26
CA THR A 13 33.04 -7.86 14.05
C THR A 13 31.82 -7.98 13.16
N GLY A 14 31.12 -9.11 13.30
CA GLY A 14 29.89 -9.42 12.59
C GLY A 14 28.75 -8.47 12.95
N VAL A 15 27.99 -8.11 11.92
CA VAL A 15 26.73 -7.37 11.94
C VAL A 15 25.73 -8.11 12.82
N GLY A 16 25.30 -7.45 13.89
CA GLY A 16 24.29 -7.94 14.81
C GLY A 16 22.86 -7.64 14.35
N LEU A 17 22.12 -8.71 14.12
CA LEU A 17 20.76 -8.95 14.64
C LEU A 17 19.61 -7.99 14.24
N VAL A 18 18.82 -8.39 13.24
CA VAL A 18 17.37 -8.13 13.20
C VAL A 18 16.66 -9.43 12.79
N ALA A 19 16.27 -10.22 13.78
CA ALA A 19 15.35 -11.34 13.61
C ALA A 19 14.51 -11.42 14.89
N ALA A 20 13.45 -10.63 14.94
CA ALA A 20 12.43 -10.75 15.97
C ALA A 20 11.06 -10.47 15.36
N LEU A 21 10.11 -11.36 15.68
CA LEU A 21 8.65 -11.26 15.57
C LEU A 21 8.00 -12.02 14.40
N CYS A 22 8.09 -13.35 14.46
CA CYS A 22 6.98 -14.22 14.06
C CYS A 22 6.62 -15.13 15.26
N THR A 23 6.16 -14.54 16.37
CA THR A 23 5.46 -15.30 17.40
C THR A 23 4.02 -15.46 16.95
N GLY A 24 3.61 -16.68 16.59
CA GLY A 24 2.22 -16.98 16.26
C GLY A 24 1.33 -16.72 17.47
N THR A 25 0.63 -15.59 17.45
CA THR A 25 -0.46 -15.31 18.37
C THR A 25 -1.69 -16.11 17.96
N PRO A 26 -2.60 -16.47 18.89
CA PRO A 26 -3.91 -17.00 18.51
C PRO A 26 -4.59 -16.04 17.52
N ALA A 27 -5.39 -16.57 16.59
CA ALA A 27 -6.16 -15.81 15.60
C ALA A 27 -7.15 -14.87 16.32
N TRP A 28 -6.67 -13.70 16.71
CA TRP A 28 -7.49 -12.59 17.16
C TRP A 28 -7.92 -11.85 15.90
N ALA A 29 -9.23 -11.65 15.74
CA ALA A 29 -9.74 -10.74 14.73
C ALA A 29 -9.10 -9.38 14.99
N GLY A 30 -8.33 -8.90 14.02
CA GLY A 30 -7.57 -7.67 14.14
C GLY A 30 -8.50 -6.46 14.21
N ASP A 31 -7.99 -5.35 14.76
CA ASP A 31 -8.72 -4.09 14.86
C ASP A 31 -9.22 -3.59 13.48
N LEU A 32 -8.49 -3.89 12.40
CA LEU A 32 -8.81 -3.47 11.03
C LEU A 32 -9.52 -4.52 10.19
N ASP A 33 -9.81 -5.70 10.73
CA ASP A 33 -10.70 -6.64 10.05
C ASP A 33 -12.10 -6.04 9.93
N PHE A 34 -12.73 -6.24 8.78
CA PHE A 34 -14.04 -5.66 8.48
C PHE A 34 -14.96 -6.68 7.83
N GLN A 35 -16.25 -6.46 8.02
CA GLN A 35 -17.33 -7.25 7.43
C GLN A 35 -18.29 -6.30 6.73
N LEU A 36 -18.75 -6.65 5.52
CA LEU A 36 -19.63 -5.76 4.77
C LEU A 36 -21.05 -5.70 5.35
N ASN A 37 -21.45 -6.72 6.13
CA ASN A 37 -22.70 -6.75 6.88
C ASN A 37 -22.61 -6.15 8.29
N ALA A 38 -21.51 -5.46 8.62
CA ALA A 38 -21.37 -4.85 9.94
C ALA A 38 -22.52 -3.88 10.25
N SER A 39 -23.06 -4.01 11.47
CA SER A 39 -24.13 -3.16 11.99
C SER A 39 -23.72 -2.56 13.33
N LYS A 40 -24.12 -1.30 13.57
CA LYS A 40 -23.94 -0.59 14.84
C LYS A 40 -25.28 -0.07 15.33
N ASN A 41 -25.61 -0.33 16.59
CA ASN A 41 -26.90 0.04 17.19
C ASN A 41 -28.13 -0.47 16.42
N GLY A 42 -28.02 -1.64 15.78
CA GLY A 42 -29.12 -2.25 15.01
C GLY A 42 -29.35 -1.64 13.61
N GLN A 43 -28.47 -0.74 13.16
CA GLN A 43 -28.47 -0.19 11.80
C GLN A 43 -27.26 -0.69 11.02
N GLY A 44 -27.44 -1.07 9.75
CA GLY A 44 -26.33 -1.43 8.87
C GLY A 44 -25.41 -0.22 8.62
N ILE A 45 -24.11 -0.46 8.52
CA ILE A 45 -23.16 0.63 8.21
C ILE A 45 -23.11 0.93 6.71
N LEU A 46 -23.15 -0.12 5.88
CA LEU A 46 -23.09 -0.03 4.42
C LEU A 46 -24.42 -0.39 3.76
N PHE A 47 -25.48 -0.58 4.52
CA PHE A 47 -26.79 -0.94 4.00
C PHE A 47 -27.87 -0.39 4.91
N ASP A 48 -29.01 -0.08 4.32
CA ASP A 48 -30.16 0.51 4.99
C ASP A 48 -31.31 -0.49 4.99
N SER A 49 -32.12 -0.53 6.06
CA SER A 49 -33.34 -1.33 6.07
C SER A 49 -34.44 -0.59 5.30
N CYS A 50 -35.08 -1.29 4.34
CA CYS A 50 -36.24 -0.80 3.59
C CYS A 50 -37.58 -1.28 4.18
N GLY A 51 -37.58 -1.95 5.34
CA GLY A 51 -38.76 -2.55 5.97
C GLY A 51 -38.55 -4.01 6.36
N ALA A 52 -39.62 -4.72 6.71
CA ALA A 52 -39.60 -6.10 7.22
C ALA A 52 -38.74 -7.06 6.35
N GLY A 53 -37.55 -7.43 6.83
CA GLY A 53 -36.60 -8.33 6.15
C GLY A 53 -36.01 -7.76 4.84
N CYS A 54 -36.19 -6.46 4.58
CA CYS A 54 -35.72 -5.81 3.36
C CYS A 54 -34.47 -4.98 3.67
N TYR A 55 -33.40 -5.21 2.93
CA TYR A 55 -32.15 -4.46 3.00
C TYR A 55 -31.73 -3.95 1.63
N GLN A 56 -31.30 -2.69 1.58
CA GLN A 56 -30.78 -2.04 0.39
C GLN A 56 -29.33 -1.62 0.62
N ALA A 57 -28.46 -1.90 -0.36
CA ALA A 57 -27.07 -1.46 -0.32
C ALA A 57 -26.97 0.08 -0.32
N ASN A 58 -26.18 0.62 0.61
CA ASN A 58 -25.80 2.02 0.61
C ASN A 58 -24.56 2.20 -0.27
N GLU A 59 -24.80 2.40 -1.57
CA GLU A 59 -23.75 2.46 -2.58
C GLU A 59 -22.77 3.62 -2.37
N ALA A 60 -23.21 4.73 -1.78
CA ALA A 60 -22.33 5.86 -1.48
C ALA A 60 -21.33 5.50 -0.37
N ALA A 61 -21.80 4.94 0.74
CA ALA A 61 -20.93 4.51 1.85
C ALA A 61 -19.98 3.38 1.41
N PHE A 62 -20.46 2.40 0.65
CA PHE A 62 -19.64 1.32 0.11
C PHE A 62 -18.57 1.84 -0.85
N ARG A 63 -18.95 2.73 -1.78
CA ARG A 63 -18.02 3.39 -2.68
C ARG A 63 -16.92 4.11 -1.91
N ASP A 64 -17.29 4.89 -0.91
CA ASP A 64 -16.36 5.77 -0.19
C ASP A 64 -15.39 4.94 0.67
N PHE A 65 -15.89 3.88 1.33
CA PHE A 65 -15.06 2.90 2.02
C PHE A 65 -14.07 2.17 1.09
N THR A 66 -14.58 1.54 0.02
CA THR A 66 -13.75 0.77 -0.92
C THR A 66 -12.73 1.66 -1.64
N THR A 67 -13.08 2.92 -1.89
CA THR A 67 -12.19 3.93 -2.43
C THR A 67 -11.02 4.22 -1.49
N GLN A 68 -11.29 4.56 -0.22
CA GLN A 68 -10.21 4.87 0.72
C GLN A 68 -9.35 3.65 1.01
N LEU A 69 -9.96 2.48 1.18
CA LEU A 69 -9.23 1.22 1.33
C LEU A 69 -8.35 0.92 0.11
N GLY A 70 -8.86 1.16 -1.11
CA GLY A 70 -8.07 1.00 -2.32
C GLY A 70 -6.89 1.96 -2.40
N PHE A 71 -7.02 3.20 -1.91
CA PHE A 71 -5.89 4.12 -1.79
C PHE A 71 -4.86 3.69 -0.74
N VAL A 72 -5.28 3.08 0.36
CA VAL A 72 -4.37 2.51 1.37
C VAL A 72 -3.55 1.38 0.73
N LEU A 73 -4.21 0.50 -0.02
CA LEU A 73 -3.61 -0.68 -0.67
C LEU A 73 -3.01 -0.41 -2.06
N ALA A 74 -2.99 0.84 -2.52
CA ALA A 74 -2.50 1.19 -3.84
C ALA A 74 -0.99 0.90 -3.99
N PRO A 75 -0.51 0.52 -5.20
CA PRO A 75 0.90 0.25 -5.43
C PRO A 75 1.79 1.45 -5.07
N ARG A 76 2.85 1.20 -4.29
CA ARG A 76 3.83 2.21 -3.85
C ARG A 76 5.11 2.11 -4.67
N MET A 77 5.80 3.23 -4.87
CA MET A 77 7.04 3.28 -5.67
C MET A 77 8.29 3.33 -4.81
N ALA A 78 8.39 4.32 -3.92
CA ALA A 78 9.53 4.53 -3.03
C ALA A 78 10.90 4.44 -3.72
N SER A 79 10.98 4.87 -4.98
CA SER A 79 12.21 4.90 -5.75
C SER A 79 12.25 6.05 -6.77
N PRO A 80 13.44 6.58 -7.09
CA PRO A 80 13.65 7.53 -8.19
C PRO A 80 13.35 6.93 -9.58
N ALA A 81 13.43 7.76 -10.62
CA ALA A 81 13.19 7.36 -12.01
C ALA A 81 14.35 6.60 -12.65
N GLU A 82 15.60 6.76 -12.18
CA GLU A 82 16.74 5.96 -12.64
C GLU A 82 16.54 4.45 -12.38
N THR A 83 17.05 3.62 -13.28
CA THR A 83 16.99 2.15 -13.15
C THR A 83 18.13 1.57 -12.32
N LEU A 84 17.95 0.34 -11.88
CA LEU A 84 18.98 -0.52 -11.28
C LEU A 84 20.05 -0.96 -12.31
N GLY A 85 19.82 -0.69 -13.60
CA GLY A 85 20.64 -1.16 -14.70
C GLY A 85 20.40 -2.64 -15.07
N HIS A 86 20.97 -3.07 -16.20
CA HIS A 86 20.71 -4.39 -16.82
C HIS A 86 20.86 -5.59 -15.88
N ALA A 87 21.84 -5.56 -14.97
CA ALA A 87 22.14 -6.66 -14.07
C ALA A 87 21.66 -6.41 -12.63
N GLY A 88 21.12 -5.23 -12.33
CA GLY A 88 20.79 -4.83 -10.97
C GLY A 88 19.55 -5.53 -10.41
N PHE A 89 19.53 -5.70 -9.10
CA PHE A 89 18.45 -6.22 -8.29
C PHE A 89 18.26 -5.30 -7.08
N SER A 90 17.04 -5.24 -6.58
CA SER A 90 16.68 -4.48 -5.39
C SER A 90 15.76 -5.34 -4.53
N VAL A 91 16.03 -5.37 -3.22
CA VAL A 91 15.15 -5.99 -2.23
C VAL A 91 14.92 -4.98 -1.13
N GLY A 92 13.67 -4.71 -0.81
CA GLY A 92 13.30 -3.69 0.16
C GLY A 92 12.16 -4.11 1.07
N ALA A 93 12.15 -3.51 2.25
CA ALA A 93 11.02 -3.45 3.14
C ALA A 93 10.56 -2.00 3.27
N MET A 94 9.25 -1.81 3.29
CA MET A 94 8.61 -0.52 3.34
C MET A 94 7.60 -0.51 4.49
N TRP A 95 7.61 0.57 5.26
CA TRP A 95 6.53 0.87 6.20
C TRP A 95 5.79 2.09 5.68
N SER A 96 4.46 2.05 5.72
CA SER A 96 3.62 3.18 5.36
C SER A 96 2.55 3.44 6.40
N GLY A 97 2.27 4.72 6.62
CA GLY A 97 1.18 5.21 7.43
C GLY A 97 0.19 6.02 6.58
N SER A 98 -1.00 5.47 6.35
CA SER A 98 -2.08 6.10 5.57
C SER A 98 -3.13 6.70 6.49
N PHE A 99 -3.37 7.99 6.34
CA PHE A 99 -4.37 8.75 7.08
C PHE A 99 -5.68 8.75 6.29
N VAL A 100 -6.73 8.21 6.91
CA VAL A 100 -8.06 8.03 6.32
C VAL A 100 -9.08 8.91 7.06
N SER A 101 -10.26 9.11 6.49
CA SER A 101 -11.32 9.91 7.12
C SER A 101 -12.09 9.08 8.15
N SER A 102 -11.42 8.69 9.25
CA SER A 102 -11.98 7.81 10.29
C SER A 102 -13.18 8.37 11.05
N ASP A 103 -13.42 9.68 10.93
CA ASP A 103 -14.61 10.37 11.41
C ASP A 103 -15.89 9.98 10.65
N GLN A 104 -15.73 9.41 9.45
CA GLN A 104 -16.85 9.03 8.60
C GLN A 104 -17.41 7.66 8.96
N ASN A 105 -18.74 7.55 8.93
CA ASN A 105 -19.47 6.37 9.39
C ASN A 105 -19.09 5.08 8.65
N TYR A 106 -18.70 5.17 7.37
CA TYR A 106 -18.34 3.98 6.59
C TYR A 106 -17.07 3.26 7.09
N TRP A 107 -16.23 3.90 7.92
CA TRP A 107 -15.10 3.23 8.59
C TRP A 107 -15.53 2.42 9.83
N ASN A 108 -16.77 2.56 10.29
CA ASN A 108 -17.30 1.76 11.38
C ASN A 108 -17.46 0.28 11.00
N VAL A 109 -17.31 -0.10 9.73
CA VAL A 109 -17.31 -1.51 9.28
C VAL A 109 -16.18 -2.35 9.85
N THR A 110 -15.11 -1.70 10.34
CA THR A 110 -13.98 -2.36 10.98
C THR A 110 -14.31 -2.75 12.42
N ASN A 111 -13.70 -3.81 12.94
CA ASN A 111 -13.84 -4.23 14.34
C ASN A 111 -13.55 -3.08 15.31
N ARG A 112 -12.51 -2.29 15.01
CA ARG A 112 -12.16 -1.10 15.79
C ARG A 112 -13.25 -0.03 15.72
N GLY A 113 -13.82 0.21 14.54
CA GLY A 113 -14.93 1.15 14.34
C GLY A 113 -16.22 0.76 15.06
N GLN A 114 -16.43 -0.53 15.33
CA GLN A 114 -17.53 -1.03 16.16
C GLN A 114 -17.30 -0.79 17.66
N SER A 115 -16.05 -0.59 18.09
CA SER A 115 -15.73 -0.30 19.48
C SER A 115 -16.12 1.14 19.90
N PRO A 116 -16.25 1.41 21.22
CA PRO A 116 -16.45 2.77 21.74
C PRO A 116 -15.32 3.75 21.40
N ALA A 117 -14.13 3.25 21.03
CA ALA A 117 -12.98 4.08 20.68
C ALA A 117 -13.05 4.66 19.25
N GLY A 118 -14.01 4.21 18.43
CA GLY A 118 -14.17 4.64 17.04
C GLY A 118 -13.10 4.07 16.10
N ALA A 119 -13.25 4.37 14.81
CA ALA A 119 -12.36 3.86 13.76
C ALA A 119 -10.94 4.44 13.86
N LYS A 120 -9.96 3.71 13.32
CA LYS A 120 -8.55 4.09 13.35
C LYS A 120 -8.26 5.16 12.30
N ALA A 121 -7.73 6.32 12.71
CA ALA A 121 -7.38 7.42 11.81
C ALA A 121 -6.16 7.13 10.91
N MET A 122 -5.26 6.27 11.36
CA MET A 122 -4.03 5.91 10.66
C MET A 122 -3.96 4.40 10.47
N LEU A 123 -4.00 3.96 9.21
CA LEU A 123 -3.80 2.58 8.81
C LEU A 123 -2.32 2.39 8.49
N GLN A 124 -1.75 1.27 8.94
CA GLN A 124 -0.34 0.99 8.76
C GLN A 124 -0.19 -0.21 7.84
N THR A 125 0.69 -0.09 6.84
CA THR A 125 1.02 -1.21 5.96
C THR A 125 2.50 -1.51 6.02
N LEU A 126 2.84 -2.79 5.98
CA LEU A 126 4.20 -3.27 5.76
C LEU A 126 4.26 -3.90 4.38
N GLN A 127 5.25 -3.54 3.57
CA GLN A 127 5.41 -4.07 2.23
C GLN A 127 6.83 -4.60 2.04
N LEU A 128 6.95 -5.76 1.42
CA LEU A 128 8.20 -6.27 0.89
C LEU A 128 8.18 -6.09 -0.62
N ASP A 129 9.26 -5.57 -1.19
CA ASP A 129 9.42 -5.40 -2.64
C ASP A 129 10.70 -6.04 -3.14
N VAL A 130 10.62 -6.66 -4.31
CA VAL A 130 11.76 -7.19 -5.05
C VAL A 130 11.67 -6.69 -6.46
N ARG A 131 12.76 -6.15 -6.98
CA ARG A 131 12.83 -5.58 -8.32
C ARG A 131 14.07 -6.04 -9.06
N LYS A 132 13.94 -6.16 -10.36
CA LYS A 132 14.99 -6.60 -11.27
C LYS A 132 15.08 -5.63 -12.43
N GLY A 133 16.26 -5.02 -12.60
CA GLY A 133 16.61 -4.32 -13.81
C GLY A 133 16.83 -5.26 -15.00
N LEU A 134 16.38 -4.82 -16.16
CA LEU A 134 16.41 -5.52 -17.44
C LEU A 134 17.13 -4.66 -18.50
N PRO A 135 17.53 -5.24 -19.64
CA PRO A 135 18.00 -4.46 -20.78
C PRO A 135 17.01 -3.36 -21.21
N PHE A 136 17.53 -2.32 -21.87
CA PHE A 136 16.76 -1.20 -22.42
C PHE A 136 16.00 -0.38 -21.37
N SER A 137 16.58 -0.25 -20.17
CA SER A 137 16.05 0.58 -19.07
C SER A 137 14.66 0.14 -18.59
N PHE A 138 14.33 -1.14 -18.78
CA PHE A 138 13.16 -1.75 -18.20
C PHE A 138 13.46 -2.32 -16.82
N GLU A 139 12.42 -2.40 -16.00
CA GLU A 139 12.44 -3.17 -14.77
C GLU A 139 11.14 -3.90 -14.57
N VAL A 140 11.22 -5.00 -13.86
CA VAL A 140 10.06 -5.74 -13.38
C VAL A 140 10.20 -5.94 -11.87
N GLY A 141 9.08 -5.89 -11.19
CA GLY A 141 9.05 -6.04 -9.74
C GLY A 141 7.82 -6.80 -9.28
N ALA A 142 7.95 -7.34 -8.07
CA ALA A 142 6.85 -7.94 -7.33
C ALA A 142 6.87 -7.36 -5.92
N ASN A 143 5.69 -7.25 -5.32
CA ASN A 143 5.56 -6.81 -3.95
C ASN A 143 4.54 -7.66 -3.19
N PHE A 144 4.69 -7.66 -1.87
CA PHE A 144 3.73 -8.22 -0.94
C PHE A 144 3.47 -7.17 0.14
N MET A 145 2.24 -6.63 0.17
CA MET A 145 1.81 -5.66 1.16
C MET A 145 0.90 -6.34 2.19
N TRP A 146 1.06 -6.00 3.47
CA TRP A 146 0.23 -6.47 4.56
C TRP A 146 -0.33 -5.26 5.32
N LEU A 147 -1.61 -5.29 5.66
CA LEU A 147 -2.25 -4.30 6.51
C LEU A 147 -2.11 -4.72 7.98
N ALA A 148 -1.36 -3.94 8.76
CA ALA A 148 -1.14 -4.24 10.17
C ALA A 148 -2.47 -4.24 10.95
N ASP A 149 -2.59 -5.08 11.97
CA ASP A 149 -3.84 -5.32 12.72
C ASP A 149 -4.98 -5.87 11.84
N SER A 150 -4.67 -6.61 10.78
CA SER A 150 -5.66 -7.31 9.95
C SER A 150 -5.11 -8.58 9.31
N GLU A 151 -6.00 -9.46 8.85
CA GLU A 151 -5.69 -10.60 7.98
C GLU A 151 -5.48 -10.21 6.50
N LEU A 152 -5.64 -8.92 6.17
CA LEU A 152 -5.56 -8.42 4.81
C LEU A 152 -4.12 -8.28 4.30
N PHE A 153 -3.89 -8.82 3.12
CA PHE A 153 -2.66 -8.62 2.38
C PHE A 153 -2.94 -8.41 0.89
N ALA A 154 -2.02 -7.75 0.19
CA ALA A 154 -2.15 -7.41 -1.21
C ALA A 154 -0.84 -7.73 -1.93
N PRO A 155 -0.72 -8.90 -2.59
CA PRO A 155 0.35 -9.12 -3.55
C PRO A 155 0.20 -8.18 -4.75
N GLY A 156 1.34 -7.84 -5.35
CA GLY A 156 1.37 -6.98 -6.50
C GLY A 156 2.53 -7.21 -7.44
N LEU A 157 2.38 -6.69 -8.65
CA LEU A 157 3.37 -6.74 -9.72
C LEU A 157 3.54 -5.34 -10.31
N GLU A 158 4.76 -5.05 -10.77
CA GLU A 158 5.08 -3.79 -11.42
C GLU A 158 6.00 -3.98 -12.62
N VAL A 159 5.84 -3.08 -13.59
CA VAL A 159 6.72 -2.92 -14.74
C VAL A 159 7.06 -1.45 -14.86
N ARG A 160 8.36 -1.14 -14.98
CA ARG A 160 8.87 0.21 -15.10
C ARG A 160 9.70 0.34 -16.37
N TRP A 161 9.66 1.53 -16.97
CA TRP A 161 10.52 1.90 -18.07
C TRP A 161 11.06 3.30 -17.85
N ALA A 162 12.39 3.43 -17.71
CA ALA A 162 13.04 4.73 -17.75
C ALA A 162 13.24 5.16 -19.20
N LEU A 163 12.56 6.23 -19.57
CA LEU A 163 12.63 6.85 -20.90
C LEU A 163 13.94 7.62 -21.07
N GLN A 164 14.42 8.21 -19.98
CA GLN A 164 15.64 9.00 -19.91
C GLN A 164 16.26 8.79 -18.54
N GLU A 165 17.54 8.42 -18.50
CA GLU A 165 18.29 8.26 -17.25
C GLU A 165 19.77 8.59 -17.41
N GLY A 166 20.44 8.98 -16.32
CA GLY A 166 21.90 9.07 -16.24
C GLY A 166 22.51 10.30 -16.93
N HIS A 167 21.70 11.26 -17.39
CA HIS A 167 22.21 12.45 -18.06
C HIS A 167 22.68 13.53 -17.05
N PRO A 168 23.83 14.20 -17.25
CA PRO A 168 24.33 15.20 -16.30
C PRO A 168 23.40 16.41 -16.10
N TYR A 169 22.83 16.94 -17.17
CA TYR A 169 22.07 18.19 -17.15
C TYR A 169 20.54 18.04 -17.14
N VAL A 170 20.04 16.85 -17.49
CA VAL A 170 18.60 16.59 -17.66
C VAL A 170 18.16 15.68 -16.52
N PRO A 171 16.95 15.86 -15.95
CA PRO A 171 16.40 14.92 -14.99
C PRO A 171 16.09 13.58 -15.64
N ASP A 172 16.03 12.54 -14.80
CA ASP A 172 15.62 11.20 -15.22
C ASP A 172 14.09 11.15 -15.26
N LEU A 173 13.54 10.48 -16.26
CA LEU A 173 12.11 10.33 -16.50
C LEU A 173 11.77 8.85 -16.67
N ALA A 174 10.78 8.39 -15.92
CA ALA A 174 10.27 7.03 -16.03
C ALA A 174 8.75 6.99 -16.01
N VAL A 175 8.23 5.93 -16.61
CA VAL A 175 6.83 5.52 -16.50
C VAL A 175 6.74 4.16 -15.85
N ARG A 176 5.70 3.93 -15.07
CA ARG A 176 5.48 2.66 -14.38
C ARG A 176 4.01 2.24 -14.46
N GLY A 177 3.77 0.95 -14.65
CA GLY A 177 2.48 0.32 -14.45
C GLY A 177 2.58 -0.66 -13.29
N ALA A 178 1.62 -0.64 -12.38
CA ALA A 178 1.59 -1.54 -11.24
C ALA A 178 0.17 -1.97 -10.89
N VAL A 179 0.04 -3.17 -10.31
CA VAL A 179 -1.23 -3.73 -9.84
C VAL A 179 -1.03 -4.39 -8.49
N ASN A 180 -1.96 -4.14 -7.57
CA ASN A 180 -2.09 -4.85 -6.31
C ASN A 180 -3.50 -5.46 -6.23
N HIS A 181 -3.61 -6.70 -5.72
CA HIS A 181 -4.89 -7.36 -5.51
C HIS A 181 -5.05 -7.74 -4.04
N MET A 182 -6.13 -7.30 -3.40
CA MET A 182 -6.42 -7.58 -2.00
C MET A 182 -6.89 -9.03 -1.81
N VAL A 183 -6.34 -9.68 -0.80
CA VAL A 183 -6.67 -11.03 -0.33
C VAL A 183 -6.84 -10.97 1.19
N GLY A 184 -7.60 -11.92 1.75
CA GLY A 184 -7.85 -12.02 3.19
C GLY A 184 -9.24 -11.51 3.62
N ASN A 185 -10.05 -10.98 2.70
CA ASN A 185 -11.47 -10.70 2.97
C ASN A 185 -12.36 -11.72 2.25
N ARG A 186 -13.42 -12.17 2.92
CA ARG A 186 -14.42 -13.09 2.34
C ARG A 186 -15.48 -12.40 1.49
N ASP A 187 -15.79 -11.14 1.81
CA ASP A 187 -16.95 -10.40 1.31
C ASP A 187 -16.58 -9.42 0.19
N LEU A 188 -15.33 -8.94 0.19
CA LEU A 188 -14.84 -7.93 -0.74
C LEU A 188 -13.63 -8.44 -1.54
N LEU A 189 -13.72 -8.32 -2.87
CA LEU A 189 -12.57 -8.38 -3.76
C LEU A 189 -12.19 -6.96 -4.19
N LEU A 190 -10.92 -6.60 -4.06
CA LEU A 190 -10.45 -5.26 -4.40
C LEU A 190 -9.13 -5.34 -5.17
N THR A 191 -9.08 -4.69 -6.32
CA THR A 191 -7.89 -4.60 -7.17
C THR A 191 -7.57 -3.14 -7.42
N THR A 192 -6.33 -2.75 -7.17
CA THR A 192 -5.83 -1.39 -7.44
C THR A 192 -4.80 -1.44 -8.54
N VAL A 193 -4.97 -0.59 -9.55
CA VAL A 193 -4.05 -0.44 -10.67
C VAL A 193 -3.53 0.98 -10.66
N ALA A 194 -2.23 1.16 -10.85
CA ALA A 194 -1.58 2.46 -10.93
C ALA A 194 -0.78 2.60 -12.22
N VAL A 195 -0.87 3.77 -12.85
CA VAL A 195 0.02 4.21 -13.92
C VAL A 195 0.71 5.48 -13.45
N ASP A 196 2.03 5.44 -13.30
CA ASP A 196 2.85 6.50 -12.74
C ASP A 196 3.75 7.14 -13.80
N GLY A 197 3.88 8.47 -13.75
CA GLY A 197 4.98 9.22 -14.36
C GLY A 197 5.87 9.79 -13.27
N VAL A 198 7.19 9.65 -13.42
CA VAL A 198 8.16 9.91 -12.36
C VAL A 198 9.33 10.71 -12.90
N LEU A 199 9.67 11.78 -12.20
CA LEU A 199 10.82 12.62 -12.50
C LEU A 199 11.78 12.61 -11.31
N SER A 200 13.07 12.40 -11.55
CA SER A 200 14.07 12.43 -10.49
C SER A 200 15.39 13.04 -10.92
N LYS A 201 16.25 13.33 -9.94
CA LYS A 201 17.63 13.71 -10.21
C LYS A 201 18.56 13.19 -9.13
N GLY A 202 19.55 12.38 -9.50
CA GLY A 202 20.62 11.96 -8.60
C GLY A 202 21.71 13.03 -8.41
N PHE A 203 22.13 13.23 -7.16
CA PHE A 203 23.25 14.08 -6.77
C PHE A 203 24.27 13.27 -5.97
N GLY A 204 25.50 13.17 -6.48
CA GLY A 204 26.61 12.58 -5.73
C GLY A 204 27.09 13.51 -4.61
N LEU A 205 27.10 13.03 -3.36
CA LEU A 205 27.60 13.73 -2.19
C LEU A 205 28.84 13.01 -1.65
N GLY A 206 29.97 13.70 -1.61
CA GLY A 206 31.22 13.17 -1.04
C GLY A 206 31.72 11.88 -1.72
N GLY A 207 31.35 11.65 -3.00
CA GLY A 207 31.79 10.51 -3.80
C GLY A 207 31.27 9.13 -3.38
N THR A 208 30.51 9.04 -2.29
CA THR A 208 30.11 7.74 -1.69
C THR A 208 28.60 7.63 -1.48
N VAL A 209 27.89 8.77 -1.40
CA VAL A 209 26.45 8.83 -1.23
C VAL A 209 25.81 9.39 -2.51
N ASN A 210 24.73 8.79 -2.98
CA ASN A 210 23.85 9.34 -3.99
C ASN A 210 22.54 9.76 -3.32
N LEU A 211 22.22 11.05 -3.41
CA LEU A 211 20.95 11.60 -2.96
C LEU A 211 20.08 11.91 -4.18
N ALA A 212 18.89 11.32 -4.25
CA ALA A 212 17.99 11.48 -5.38
C ALA A 212 16.60 11.96 -4.92
N PRO A 213 16.30 13.26 -4.97
CA PRO A 213 14.92 13.74 -4.92
C PRO A 213 14.14 13.26 -6.14
N TYR A 214 12.87 12.95 -5.94
CA TYR A 214 11.94 12.57 -6.99
C TYR A 214 10.53 13.04 -6.70
N VAL A 215 9.79 13.28 -7.78
CA VAL A 215 8.36 13.58 -7.76
C VAL A 215 7.67 12.69 -8.77
N GLY A 216 6.41 12.36 -8.50
CA GLY A 216 5.63 11.52 -9.38
C GLY A 216 4.16 11.90 -9.36
N TRP A 217 3.49 11.58 -10.46
CA TRP A 217 2.05 11.68 -10.61
C TRP A 217 1.52 10.34 -11.10
N SER A 218 0.48 9.85 -10.43
CA SER A 218 -0.14 8.58 -10.77
C SER A 218 -1.63 8.72 -11.03
N LEU A 219 -2.09 7.95 -12.00
CA LEU A 219 -3.48 7.62 -12.20
C LEU A 219 -3.75 6.31 -11.46
N VAL A 220 -4.65 6.34 -10.48
CA VAL A 220 -5.01 5.19 -9.64
C VAL A 220 -6.43 4.76 -9.98
N MET A 221 -6.59 3.52 -10.35
CA MET A 221 -7.85 2.88 -10.71
C MET A 221 -8.16 1.82 -9.66
N ILE A 222 -9.39 1.83 -9.13
CA ILE A 222 -9.81 0.91 -8.08
C ILE A 222 -11.01 0.13 -8.60
N ALA A 223 -10.84 -1.18 -8.71
CA ALA A 223 -11.92 -2.11 -8.94
C ALA A 223 -12.32 -2.76 -7.61
N ALA A 224 -13.62 -2.79 -7.33
CA ALA A 224 -14.15 -3.39 -6.11
C ALA A 224 -15.42 -4.18 -6.45
N THR A 225 -15.48 -5.41 -5.99
CA THR A 225 -16.62 -6.30 -6.20
C THR A 225 -16.98 -6.94 -4.87
N SER A 226 -18.25 -6.86 -4.50
CA SER A 226 -18.76 -7.57 -3.34
C SER A 226 -19.26 -8.96 -3.73
N ARG A 227 -19.20 -9.90 -2.78
CA ARG A 227 -19.95 -11.16 -2.88
C ARG A 227 -21.39 -10.96 -2.41
N VAL A 228 -22.18 -12.02 -2.46
CA VAL A 228 -23.50 -12.03 -1.82
C VAL A 228 -23.29 -11.88 -0.33
N ILE A 229 -23.86 -10.81 0.23
CA ILE A 229 -23.78 -10.46 1.64
C ILE A 229 -25.13 -10.75 2.28
N ASP A 230 -25.08 -11.43 3.42
CA ASP A 230 -26.21 -11.64 4.31
C ASP A 230 -26.20 -10.54 5.39
N PRO A 231 -27.16 -9.60 5.38
CA PRO A 231 -27.26 -8.52 6.36
C PRO A 231 -27.66 -9.01 7.76
N THR A 232 -28.29 -10.18 7.86
CA THR A 232 -28.92 -10.74 9.06
C THR A 232 -28.41 -12.17 9.32
N PRO A 233 -27.08 -12.37 9.47
CA PRO A 233 -26.49 -13.72 9.54
C PRO A 233 -26.89 -14.53 10.78
N LEU A 234 -27.61 -13.93 11.73
CA LEU A 234 -28.13 -14.57 12.94
C LEU A 234 -29.61 -14.95 12.81
N ASP A 235 -30.28 -14.57 11.72
CA ASP A 235 -31.67 -14.87 11.42
C ASP A 235 -31.73 -15.86 10.26
N GLU A 236 -31.86 -17.14 10.58
CA GLU A 236 -31.82 -18.24 9.60
C GLU A 236 -33.05 -18.25 8.67
N ASP A 237 -34.11 -17.50 9.00
CA ASP A 237 -35.36 -17.45 8.23
C ASP A 237 -35.34 -16.34 7.14
N ASP A 238 -34.29 -15.50 7.06
CA ASP A 238 -34.18 -14.33 6.17
C ASP A 238 -33.28 -14.54 4.94
N LEU A 239 -33.38 -15.70 4.28
CA LEU A 239 -32.60 -15.99 3.06
C LEU A 239 -32.93 -15.06 1.86
N ALA A 240 -34.04 -14.34 1.92
CA ALA A 240 -34.50 -13.41 0.88
C ALA A 240 -33.89 -12.01 0.99
N GLY A 241 -33.29 -11.65 2.15
CA GLY A 241 -32.71 -10.33 2.43
C GLY A 241 -31.29 -10.11 1.90
N ASN A 242 -30.70 -11.09 1.22
CA ASN A 242 -29.33 -11.04 0.70
C ASN A 242 -29.12 -9.88 -0.30
N LEU A 243 -27.98 -9.19 -0.17
CA LEU A 243 -27.62 -8.06 -1.03
C LEU A 243 -26.26 -8.22 -1.72
N VAL A 244 -26.11 -7.51 -2.83
CA VAL A 244 -24.85 -7.37 -3.56
C VAL A 244 -24.66 -5.89 -3.87
N PHE A 245 -23.49 -5.36 -3.53
CA PHE A 245 -23.10 -4.00 -3.89
C PHE A 245 -22.74 -3.92 -5.37
N GLN A 246 -23.03 -2.78 -6.00
CA GLN A 246 -22.69 -2.56 -7.40
C GLN A 246 -21.19 -2.71 -7.65
N GLU A 247 -20.86 -3.49 -8.69
CA GLU A 247 -19.48 -3.67 -9.12
C GLU A 247 -18.85 -2.35 -9.55
N ARG A 248 -17.68 -2.07 -8.99
CA ARG A 248 -16.84 -0.95 -9.37
C ARG A 248 -15.79 -1.46 -10.34
N LYS A 249 -15.91 -1.07 -11.61
CA LYS A 249 -14.89 -1.36 -12.62
C LYS A 249 -13.71 -0.41 -12.46
N ALA A 250 -12.50 -0.91 -12.72
CA ALA A 250 -11.26 -0.12 -12.65
C ALA A 250 -11.32 1.18 -13.46
N THR A 251 -12.02 1.16 -14.60
CA THR A 251 -12.18 2.32 -15.50
C THR A 251 -13.29 3.28 -15.10
N ALA A 252 -14.12 2.96 -14.10
CA ALA A 252 -15.29 3.77 -13.77
C ALA A 252 -14.90 5.14 -13.18
N LYS A 253 -13.83 5.19 -12.37
CA LYS A 253 -13.26 6.44 -11.84
C LYS A 253 -11.74 6.31 -11.69
N VAL A 254 -11.04 7.35 -12.11
CA VAL A 254 -9.58 7.45 -12.00
C VAL A 254 -9.26 8.47 -10.91
N GLY A 255 -8.60 8.01 -9.85
CA GLY A 255 -8.02 8.87 -8.82
C GLY A 255 -6.65 9.41 -9.25
N HIS A 256 -6.25 10.52 -8.64
CA HIS A 256 -4.93 11.11 -8.83
C HIS A 256 -4.12 10.94 -7.56
N LYS A 257 -2.87 10.51 -7.73
CA LYS A 257 -1.89 10.43 -6.65
C LYS A 257 -0.70 11.31 -6.98
N LEU A 258 -0.37 12.23 -6.07
CA LEU A 258 0.86 13.01 -6.14
C LEU A 258 1.86 12.42 -5.15
N THR A 259 3.08 12.19 -5.61
CA THR A 259 4.17 11.61 -4.81
C THR A 259 5.35 12.56 -4.81
N ALA A 260 5.96 12.77 -3.66
CA ALA A 260 7.23 13.46 -3.53
C ALA A 260 8.10 12.72 -2.52
N GLY A 261 9.37 12.50 -2.86
CA GLY A 261 10.26 11.72 -2.02
C GLY A 261 11.73 12.03 -2.24
N LEU A 262 12.52 11.43 -1.36
CA LEU A 262 13.96 11.53 -1.33
C LEU A 262 14.54 10.13 -1.10
N ARG A 263 15.47 9.72 -1.95
CA ARG A 263 16.26 8.51 -1.75
C ARG A 263 17.69 8.87 -1.40
N LEU A 264 18.26 8.18 -0.43
CA LEU A 264 19.69 8.13 -0.13
C LEU A 264 20.19 6.72 -0.44
N LEU A 265 21.17 6.62 -1.32
CA LEU A 265 21.87 5.38 -1.63
C LEU A 265 23.32 5.51 -1.17
N TYR A 266 23.77 4.60 -0.30
CA TYR A 266 25.15 4.52 0.17
C TYR A 266 25.67 3.11 -0.09
N SER A 267 26.61 2.98 -1.03
CA SER A 267 27.01 1.67 -1.56
C SER A 267 25.78 0.90 -2.04
N VAL A 268 25.44 -0.21 -1.39
CA VAL A 268 24.25 -1.02 -1.68
C VAL A 268 23.03 -0.64 -0.83
N LEU A 269 23.21 0.15 0.24
CA LEU A 269 22.12 0.49 1.15
C LEU A 269 21.24 1.59 0.57
N ASN A 270 19.98 1.27 0.33
CA ASN A 270 18.95 2.18 -0.16
C ASN A 270 17.99 2.55 0.98
N VAL A 271 17.92 3.83 1.30
CA VAL A 271 16.93 4.39 2.23
C VAL A 271 16.11 5.42 1.47
N SER A 272 14.79 5.33 1.54
CA SER A 272 13.94 6.38 0.96
C SER A 272 12.80 6.76 1.88
N VAL A 273 12.38 8.01 1.76
CA VAL A 273 11.20 8.56 2.42
C VAL A 273 10.38 9.27 1.36
N GLN A 274 9.08 9.00 1.32
CA GLN A 274 8.15 9.71 0.43
C GLN A 274 6.84 10.04 1.13
N GLY A 275 6.24 11.15 0.72
CA GLY A 275 4.87 11.52 0.99
C GLY A 275 4.03 11.34 -0.26
N GLU A 276 2.82 10.84 -0.08
CA GLU A 276 1.82 10.64 -1.12
C GLU A 276 0.50 11.30 -0.72
N PHE A 277 -0.13 11.99 -1.65
CA PHE A 277 -1.47 12.53 -1.49
C PHE A 277 -2.38 11.99 -2.59
N GLN A 278 -3.44 11.29 -2.20
CA GLN A 278 -4.37 10.61 -3.11
C GLN A 278 -5.75 11.27 -3.02
N MET A 279 -6.33 11.62 -4.17
CA MET A 279 -7.65 12.23 -4.27
C MET A 279 -8.44 11.65 -5.43
N LEU A 280 -9.76 11.54 -5.27
CA LEU A 280 -10.69 11.25 -6.36
C LEU A 280 -11.49 12.51 -6.71
N PRO A 281 -11.86 12.70 -8.00
CA PRO A 281 -12.60 13.89 -8.45
C PRO A 281 -13.99 14.04 -7.83
N ASP A 282 -14.70 12.94 -7.53
CA ASP A 282 -16.05 13.01 -6.93
C ASP A 282 -16.14 12.14 -5.68
N TYR A 283 -16.20 12.82 -4.53
CA TYR A 283 -16.42 12.26 -3.20
C TYR A 283 -17.65 12.95 -2.61
N GLU A 284 -18.73 12.21 -2.33
CA GLU A 284 -20.01 12.83 -1.95
C GLU A 284 -20.14 13.04 -0.43
N THR A 285 -19.34 12.35 0.40
CA THR A 285 -19.48 12.37 1.88
C THR A 285 -18.38 13.14 2.63
N GLY A 286 -17.60 14.00 1.95
CA GLY A 286 -16.74 15.00 2.63
C GLY A 286 -15.34 14.57 3.10
N GLY A 287 -14.86 13.36 2.79
CA GLY A 287 -13.47 12.94 3.03
C GLY A 287 -12.57 13.22 1.83
N SER A 288 -11.66 14.22 1.93
CA SER A 288 -11.02 14.82 0.74
C SER A 288 -9.78 14.08 0.17
N GLY A 289 -9.45 12.89 0.67
CA GLY A 289 -8.32 12.12 0.16
C GLY A 289 -7.63 11.27 1.22
N VAL A 290 -6.63 10.50 0.79
CA VAL A 290 -5.76 9.71 1.67
C VAL A 290 -4.34 10.23 1.54
N THR A 291 -3.79 10.69 2.66
CA THR A 291 -2.37 11.05 2.75
C THR A 291 -1.60 9.84 3.25
N THR A 292 -0.47 9.52 2.64
CA THR A 292 0.39 8.43 3.12
C THR A 292 1.82 8.90 3.24
N ILE A 293 2.46 8.55 4.35
CA ILE A 293 3.92 8.68 4.52
C ILE A 293 4.50 7.28 4.43
N THR A 294 5.54 7.12 3.61
CA THR A 294 6.18 5.83 3.37
C THR A 294 7.67 5.96 3.59
N THR A 295 8.25 5.01 4.31
CA THR A 295 9.70 4.84 4.46
C THR A 295 10.10 3.50 3.88
N LYS A 296 11.22 3.45 3.16
CA LYS A 296 11.80 2.24 2.59
C LYS A 296 13.22 2.07 3.11
N LEU A 297 13.54 0.82 3.42
CA LEU A 297 14.89 0.34 3.66
C LEU A 297 15.12 -0.85 2.72
N GLY A 298 16.20 -0.81 1.94
CA GLY A 298 16.49 -1.87 0.99
C GLY A 298 17.97 -1.97 0.64
N LEU A 299 18.26 -2.96 -0.19
CA LEU A 299 19.57 -3.24 -0.74
C LEU A 299 19.47 -3.29 -2.26
N ASP A 300 20.32 -2.51 -2.94
CA ASP A 300 20.45 -2.48 -4.40
C ASP A 300 21.82 -3.10 -4.78
N PHE A 301 21.85 -4.12 -5.65
CA PHE A 301 23.04 -4.90 -5.99
C PHE A 301 23.10 -5.31 -7.46
#